data_AF-A0A1X1EMQ4-F1
#
_entry.id   AF-A0A1X1EMQ4-F1
#
_cell.length_a   1.000
_cell.length_b   1.000
_cell.length_c   1.000
_cell.angle_alpha   90.00
_cell.angle_beta   90.00
_cell.angle_gamma   90.00
#
_symmetry.space_group_name_H-M   'P 1'
#
loop_
_entity.id
_entity.type
_entity.pdbx_description
1 polymer ?
#
loop_
_entity_poly.entity_id
_entity_poly.type
_entity_poly.pdbx_seq_one_letter_code
_entity_poly.pdbx_strand_id
1 'polypeptide(L)'
;MSRKTAKNQVQNAVDNAPVEYIALQHLQKSPLNVSILPYTPESVRDLADNIAAVGLLHNLVVHDMADGISGVAAGGRRLAALTLLAGEAS
;
A
#
# COMPACT_ATOMS: atom_id res chain seq x y z
N MET A 1 25.25 10.65 9.76
CA MET A 1 24.58 10.84 8.45
C MET A 1 23.56 11.97 8.57
N SER A 2 23.44 12.84 7.56
CA SER A 2 22.41 13.89 7.53
C SER A 2 21.04 13.28 7.20
N ARG A 3 19.96 13.78 7.81
CA ARG A 3 18.57 13.34 7.51
C ARG A 3 18.23 13.45 6.01
N LYS A 4 18.82 14.44 5.32
CA LYS A 4 18.64 14.65 3.87
C LYS A 4 19.21 13.48 3.07
N THR A 5 20.39 12.97 3.45
CA THR A 5 21.02 11.83 2.80
C THR A 5 20.19 10.56 2.98
N ALA A 6 19.69 10.32 4.20
CA ALA A 6 18.85 9.16 4.49
C ALA A 6 17.53 9.17 3.68
N LYS A 7 16.86 10.34 3.60
CA LYS A 7 15.63 10.48 2.80
C LYS A 7 15.87 10.15 1.32
N ASN A 8 16.95 10.66 0.73
CA ASN A 8 17.28 10.40 -0.67
C ASN A 8 17.61 8.92 -0.93
N GLN A 9 18.29 8.27 0.01
CA GLN A 9 18.58 6.84 -0.09
C GLN A 9 17.30 5.99 -0.05
N VAL A 10 16.37 6.30 0.85
CA VAL A 10 15.07 5.61 0.93
C VAL A 10 14.27 5.82 -0.36
N GLN A 11 14.22 7.05 -0.87
CA GLN A 11 13.51 7.33 -2.12
C GLN A 11 14.12 6.54 -3.29
N ASN A 12 15.44 6.59 -3.45
CA ASN A 12 16.12 5.81 -4.49
C ASN A 12 15.88 4.31 -4.36
N ALA A 13 15.87 3.77 -3.14
CA ALA A 13 15.61 2.36 -2.91
C ALA A 13 14.19 1.97 -3.34
N VAL A 14 13.19 2.82 -3.06
CA VAL A 14 11.79 2.61 -3.50
C VAL A 14 11.66 2.73 -5.01
N ASP A 15 12.29 3.73 -5.63
CA ASP A 15 12.19 3.98 -7.06
C ASP A 15 12.84 2.87 -7.91
N ASN A 16 13.85 2.18 -7.36
CA ASN A 16 14.55 1.08 -8.01
C ASN A 16 14.10 -0.31 -7.54
N ALA A 17 13.15 -0.40 -6.61
CA ALA A 17 12.62 -1.68 -6.17
C ALA A 17 11.88 -2.38 -7.33
N PRO A 18 11.97 -3.72 -7.45
CA PRO A 18 11.18 -4.44 -8.44
C PRO A 18 9.69 -4.26 -8.17
N VAL A 19 8.92 -4.16 -9.25
CA VAL A 19 7.46 -4.20 -9.16
C VAL A 19 7.01 -5.65 -9.27
N GLU A 20 6.26 -6.11 -8.28
CA GLU A 20 5.76 -7.47 -8.19
C GLU A 20 4.23 -7.48 -8.10
N TYR A 21 3.62 -8.50 -8.69
CA TYR A 21 2.18 -8.75 -8.59
C TYR A 21 1.92 -9.73 -7.45
N ILE A 22 1.36 -9.22 -6.35
CA ILE A 22 1.06 -9.98 -5.15
C ILE A 22 -0.45 -10.17 -5.05
N ALA A 23 -0.90 -11.40 -4.79
CA ALA A 23 -2.31 -11.68 -4.54
C ALA A 23 -2.80 -10.88 -3.32
N LEU A 24 -3.96 -10.24 -3.43
CA LEU A 24 -4.49 -9.35 -2.38
C LEU A 24 -4.61 -10.04 -1.01
N GLN A 25 -4.94 -11.34 -1.00
CA GLN A 25 -5.04 -12.16 0.21
C GLN A 25 -3.71 -12.33 0.98
N HIS A 26 -2.56 -12.09 0.34
CA HIS A 26 -1.24 -12.14 0.99
C HIS A 26 -0.77 -10.76 1.46
N LEU A 27 -1.58 -9.70 1.29
CA LEU A 27 -1.24 -8.34 1.74
C LEU A 27 -1.90 -8.04 3.09
N GLN A 28 -1.09 -7.57 4.03
CA GLN A 28 -1.57 -7.09 5.33
C GLN A 28 -0.98 -5.72 5.66
N LYS A 29 -1.70 -4.89 6.41
CA LYS A 29 -1.14 -3.63 6.90
C LYS A 29 0.04 -3.91 7.84
N SER A 30 1.22 -3.39 7.51
CA SER A 30 2.42 -3.56 8.32
C SER A 30 2.38 -2.70 9.60
N PRO A 31 2.98 -3.16 10.71
CA PRO A 31 3.28 -2.32 11.87
C PRO A 31 4.16 -1.09 11.54
N LEU A 32 4.93 -1.14 10.45
CA LEU A 32 5.75 -0.02 9.97
C LEU A 32 4.91 1.06 9.26
N ASN A 33 3.62 0.80 9.03
CA ASN A 33 2.70 1.77 8.43
C ASN A 33 2.22 2.77 9.49
N VAL A 34 2.98 3.85 9.66
CA VAL A 34 2.75 4.88 10.68
C VAL A 34 1.61 5.85 10.39
N SER A 35 0.67 5.54 9.48
CA SER A 35 -0.53 6.39 9.31
C SER A 35 -1.35 6.43 10.61
N ILE A 36 -1.29 7.58 11.29
CA ILE A 36 -1.89 7.81 12.61
C ILE A 36 -3.41 8.08 12.49
N LEU A 37 -3.84 8.72 11.40
CA LEU A 37 -5.24 9.05 11.17
C LEU A 37 -5.99 7.85 10.55
N PRO A 38 -7.10 7.41 11.14
CA PRO A 38 -8.01 6.48 10.49
C PRO A 38 -8.52 7.06 9.17
N TYR A 39 -8.69 6.21 8.17
CA TYR A 39 -9.35 6.60 6.92
C TYR A 39 -10.86 6.59 7.14
N THR A 40 -11.55 7.65 6.74
CA THR A 40 -13.01 7.64 6.76
C THR A 40 -13.54 6.69 5.69
N PRO A 41 -14.72 6.07 5.90
CA PRO A 41 -15.35 5.20 4.89
C PRO A 41 -15.50 5.89 3.53
N GLU A 42 -15.88 7.17 3.52
CA GLU A 42 -16.06 7.97 2.30
C GLU A 42 -14.72 8.12 1.56
N SER A 43 -13.64 8.43 2.27
CA SER A 43 -12.31 8.56 1.66
C SER A 43 -11.79 7.24 1.07
N VAL A 44 -12.16 6.10 1.66
CA VAL A 44 -11.84 4.78 1.11
C VAL A 44 -12.69 4.50 -0.12
N ARG A 45 -13.99 4.81 -0.07
CA ARG A 45 -14.93 4.60 -1.18
C ARG A 45 -14.55 5.42 -2.40
N ASP A 46 -14.29 6.72 -2.24
CA ASP A 46 -13.86 7.60 -3.34
C ASP A 46 -12.61 7.05 -4.04
N LEU A 47 -11.67 6.49 -3.26
CA LEU A 47 -10.47 5.89 -3.81
C LEU A 47 -10.76 4.55 -4.49
N ALA A 48 -11.65 3.73 -3.95
CA ALA A 48 -12.08 2.49 -4.58
C ALA A 48 -12.76 2.75 -5.94
N ASP A 49 -13.66 3.71 -6.02
CA ASP A 49 -14.31 4.12 -7.27
C ASP A 49 -13.29 4.60 -8.30
N ASN A 50 -12.30 5.39 -7.87
CA ASN A 50 -11.22 5.83 -8.74
C ASN A 50 -10.35 4.64 -9.22
N ILE A 51 -9.95 3.74 -8.31
CA ILE A 51 -9.18 2.53 -8.68
C ILE A 51 -9.97 1.65 -9.65
N ALA A 52 -11.28 1.49 -9.47
CA ALA A 52 -12.12 0.73 -10.40
C ALA A 52 -12.19 1.38 -11.79
N ALA A 53 -12.18 2.72 -11.85
CA ALA A 53 -12.26 3.46 -13.10
C ALA A 53 -10.93 3.53 -13.87
N VAL A 54 -9.80 3.74 -13.19
CA VAL A 54 -8.50 4.00 -13.85
C VAL A 54 -7.37 3.03 -13.46
N GLY A 55 -7.63 2.11 -12.54
CA GLY A 55 -6.62 1.20 -11.99
C GLY A 55 -5.76 1.83 -10.88
N LEU A 56 -4.78 1.04 -10.41
CA LEU A 56 -3.86 1.46 -9.35
C LEU A 56 -2.68 2.26 -9.92
N LEU A 57 -2.75 3.59 -9.88
CA LEU A 57 -1.69 4.46 -10.43
C LEU A 57 -0.41 4.52 -9.59
N HIS A 58 -0.52 4.23 -8.29
CA HIS A 58 0.62 4.19 -7.38
C HIS A 58 0.65 2.85 -6.66
N ASN A 59 1.76 2.12 -6.82
CA ASN A 59 1.99 0.83 -6.16
C ASN A 59 2.11 0.96 -4.64
N LEU A 60 1.77 -0.12 -3.94
CA LEU A 60 2.02 -0.22 -2.51
C LEU A 60 3.50 -0.47 -2.26
N VAL A 61 4.02 0.05 -1.16
CA VAL A 61 5.38 -0.32 -0.69
C VAL A 61 5.21 -1.41 0.34
N VAL A 62 5.80 -2.57 0.06
CA VAL A 62 5.70 -3.77 0.88
C VAL A 62 7.07 -4.24 1.35
N HIS A 63 7.07 -5.08 2.38
CA HIS A 63 8.23 -5.86 2.80
C HIS A 63 7.78 -7.27 3.18
N ASP A 64 8.70 -8.21 3.14
CA ASP A 64 8.42 -9.58 3.58
C ASP A 64 8.10 -9.62 5.07
N MET A 65 7.09 -10.41 5.42
CA MET A 65 6.72 -10.78 6.78
C MET A 65 6.78 -12.31 6.92
N ALA A 66 6.52 -12.81 8.13
CA ALA A 66 6.41 -14.25 8.36
C ALA A 66 5.29 -14.88 7.50
N ASP A 67 5.38 -16.19 7.30
CA ASP A 67 4.34 -17.02 6.69
C ASP A 67 3.96 -16.64 5.25
N GLY A 68 4.89 -16.03 4.50
CA GLY A 68 4.68 -15.65 3.10
C GLY A 68 3.74 -14.46 2.91
N ILE A 69 3.48 -13.70 3.98
CA ILE A 69 2.70 -12.47 3.94
C ILE A 69 3.61 -11.30 3.58
N SER A 70 3.09 -10.36 2.79
CA SER A 70 3.76 -9.10 2.48
C SER A 70 3.10 -7.94 3.23
N GLY A 71 3.89 -7.26 4.05
CA GLY A 71 3.46 -6.16 4.91
C GLY A 71 3.46 -4.82 4.17
N VAL A 72 2.29 -4.20 4.02
CA VAL A 72 2.12 -2.87 3.41
C VAL A 72 2.63 -1.77 4.35
N ALA A 73 3.86 -1.31 4.13
CA ALA A 73 4.50 -0.22 4.85
C ALA A 73 4.01 1.16 4.40
N ALA A 74 3.65 1.32 3.12
CA ALA A 74 3.04 2.56 2.62
C ALA A 74 1.91 2.26 1.62
N GLY A 75 0.88 3.10 1.65
CA GLY A 75 -0.32 2.92 0.83
C GLY A 75 -1.50 2.25 1.54
N GLY A 76 -1.61 2.40 2.86
CA GLY A 76 -2.67 1.78 3.65
C GLY A 76 -4.10 2.05 3.14
N ARG A 77 -4.39 3.28 2.66
CA ARG A 77 -5.71 3.60 2.09
C ARG A 77 -5.98 2.88 0.77
N ARG A 78 -4.94 2.65 -0.05
CA ARG A 78 -5.05 1.86 -1.29
C ARG A 78 -5.32 0.40 -0.98
N LEU A 79 -4.66 -0.16 0.04
CA LEU A 79 -4.97 -1.51 0.53
C LEU A 79 -6.44 -1.60 0.94
N ALA A 80 -6.93 -0.67 1.76
CA ALA A 80 -8.33 -0.67 2.20
C ALA A 80 -9.33 -0.57 1.03
N ALA A 81 -9.05 0.29 0.04
CA ALA A 81 -9.88 0.44 -1.15
C ALA A 81 -9.90 -0.84 -2.02
N LEU A 82 -8.75 -1.49 -2.20
CA LEU A 82 -8.65 -2.76 -2.92
C LEU A 82 -9.41 -3.88 -2.20
N THR A 83 -9.30 -3.95 -0.87
CA THR A 83 -10.06 -4.91 -0.04
C THR A 83 -11.57 -4.68 -0.15
N LEU A 84 -12.01 -3.42 -0.17
CA LEU A 84 -13.41 -3.07 -0.37
C LEU A 84 -13.94 -3.58 -1.72
N LEU A 85 -13.23 -3.27 -2.82
CA LEU A 85 -13.60 -3.72 -4.17
C LEU A 85 -13.65 -5.25 -4.28
N ALA A 86 -12.69 -5.96 -3.67
CA ALA A 86 -12.66 -7.41 -3.70
C ALA A 86 -13.88 -8.03 -2.98
N GLY A 87 -14.31 -7.42 -1.86
CA GLY A 87 -15.50 -7.86 -1.13
C GLY A 87 -16.82 -7.61 -1.86
N GLU A 88 -16.87 -6.63 -2.77
CA GLU A 88 -18.06 -6.32 -3.57
C GLU A 88 -18.23 -7.24 -4.80
N ALA A 89 -17.13 -7.83 -5.26
CA ALA A 89 -17.14 -8.77 -6.39
C ALA A 89 -17.46 -10.22 -5.98
N SER A 90 -17.71 -10.48 -4.69
CA SER A 90 -17.90 -11.82 -4.10
C SER A 90 -19.36 -12.18 -3.85
#